data_AF-A0A2V2C8Q1-F1
#
_entry.id   AF-A0A2V2C8Q1-F1
#
_cell.length_a   1.000
_cell.length_b   1.000
_cell.length_c   1.000
_cell.angle_alpha   90.00
_cell.angle_beta   90.00
_cell.angle_gamma   90.00
#
_symmetry.space_group_name_H-M   'P 1'
#
loop_
_entity.id
_entity.type
_entity.pdbx_description
1 polymer ?
#
loop_
_entity_poly.entity_id
_entity_poly.type
_entity_poly.pdbx_seq_one_letter_code
_entity_poly.pdbx_strand_id
1 'polypeptide(L)' 'MQKFILKKPDKEVTTIRIPKDVLDIIDQKSTACGISRNEFINQCIMYALENMEDRQ' A
#
# COMPACT_ATOMS: atom_id res chain seq x y z
N MET A 1 23.61 5.49 28.65
CA MET A 1 23.56 5.72 27.20
C MET A 1 22.64 4.69 26.56
N GLN A 2 21.54 5.10 25.94
CA GLN A 2 20.72 4.16 25.17
C GLN A 2 21.51 3.75 23.91
N LYS A 3 21.67 2.44 23.72
CA LYS A 3 22.29 1.89 22.50
C LYS A 3 21.27 1.97 21.38
N PHE A 4 21.63 2.62 20.29
CA PHE A 4 20.85 2.58 19.06
C PHE A 4 20.87 1.15 18.49
N ILE A 5 19.70 0.55 18.34
CA ILE A 5 19.54 -0.78 17.72
C ILE A 5 18.83 -0.57 16.39
N LEU A 6 19.51 -0.90 15.30
CA LEU A 6 18.96 -0.88 13.96
C LEU A 6 17.81 -1.91 13.89
N LYS A 7 16.56 -1.45 13.79
CA LYS A 7 15.42 -2.33 13.55
C LYS A 7 15.26 -2.51 12.04
N LYS A 8 15.08 -3.75 11.59
CA LYS A 8 14.64 -3.99 10.20
C LYS A 8 13.28 -3.32 10.02
N PRO A 9 13.05 -2.60 8.92
CA PRO A 9 11.74 -2.05 8.64
C PRO A 9 10.73 -3.19 8.51
N ASP A 10 9.58 -3.08 9.17
CA ASP A 10 8.51 -4.09 9.16
C ASP A 10 7.87 -4.27 7.76
N LYS A 11 8.15 -3.34 6.83
CA LYS A 11 7.65 -3.35 5.45
C LYS A 11 8.82 -3.30 4.48
N GLU A 12 8.85 -4.22 3.52
CA GLU A 12 9.79 -4.15 2.40
C GLU A 12 9.30 -3.13 1.37
N VAL A 13 10.19 -2.24 0.93
CA VAL A 13 9.89 -1.28 -0.14
C VAL A 13 10.05 -2.00 -1.47
N THR A 14 9.00 -1.96 -2.30
CA THR A 14 9.02 -2.52 -3.65
C THR A 14 8.53 -1.50 -4.68
N THR A 15 8.92 -1.69 -5.94
CA THR A 15 8.48 -0.85 -7.07
C THR A 15 7.52 -1.66 -7.93
N ILE A 16 6.33 -1.11 -8.19
CA ILE A 16 5.33 -1.70 -9.08
C ILE A 16 5.03 -0.76 -10.25
N ARG A 17 4.76 -1.33 -11.44
CA ARG A 17 4.32 -0.57 -12.61
C ARG A 17 2.79 -0.52 -12.61
N ILE A 18 2.23 0.69 -12.67
CA ILE A 18 0.78 0.93 -12.69
C ILE A 18 0.48 1.81 -13.91
N PRO A 19 -0.60 1.51 -14.68
CA PRO A 19 -1.10 2.43 -15.69
C PRO A 19 -1.39 3.82 -15.12
N LYS A 20 -1.13 4.87 -15.92
CA LYS A 20 -1.22 6.25 -15.44
C LYS A 20 -2.64 6.64 -15.03
N ASP A 21 -3.62 6.23 -15.80
CA ASP A 21 -5.05 6.42 -15.52
C ASP A 21 -5.45 5.80 -14.18
N VAL A 22 -4.96 4.60 -13.88
CA VAL A 22 -5.19 3.94 -12.58
C VAL A 22 -4.48 4.70 -11.45
N LEU A 23 -3.27 5.19 -11.68
CA LEU A 23 -2.53 5.99 -10.71
C LEU A 23 -3.26 7.30 -10.37
N ASP A 24 -3.83 7.98 -11.37
CA ASP A 24 -4.60 9.21 -11.16
C ASP A 24 -5.86 8.96 -10.29
N ILE A 25 -6.53 7.81 -10.49
CA ILE A 25 -7.67 7.39 -9.65
C ILE A 25 -7.22 7.13 -8.20
N ILE A 26 -6.09 6.45 -8.01
CA ILE A 26 -5.51 6.21 -6.68
C ILE A 26 -5.20 7.53 -5.97
N ASP A 27 -4.64 8.51 -6.70
CA ASP A 27 -4.29 9.82 -6.16
C ASP A 27 -5.51 10.62 -5.71
N GLN A 28 -6.55 10.62 -6.55
CA GLN A 28 -7.81 11.27 -6.20
C GLN A 28 -8.46 10.63 -4.96
N LYS A 29 -8.53 9.29 -4.93
CA LYS A 29 -9.18 8.57 -3.82
C LYS A 29 -8.39 8.67 -2.51
N SER A 30 -7.07 8.50 -2.57
CA SER A 30 -6.21 8.62 -1.38
C SER A 30 -6.28 10.02 -0.78
N THR A 31 -6.28 11.06 -1.63
CA THR A 31 -6.47 12.46 -1.21
C THR A 31 -7.85 12.69 -0.58
N ALA A 32 -8.92 12.17 -1.21
CA ALA A 32 -10.29 12.28 -0.67
C ALA A 32 -10.45 11.58 0.70
N CYS A 33 -9.71 10.48 0.92
CA CYS A 33 -9.68 9.76 2.20
C CYS A 33 -8.69 10.34 3.22
N GLY A 34 -7.86 11.32 2.84
CA GLY A 34 -6.86 11.93 3.72
C GLY A 34 -5.70 11.00 4.10
N ILE A 35 -5.38 10.00 3.27
CA ILE A 35 -4.29 9.03 3.53
C ILE A 35 -3.25 9.06 2.42
N SER A 36 -2.05 8.53 2.69
CA SER A 36 -1.00 8.47 1.67
C SER A 36 -1.36 7.51 0.54
N ARG A 37 -0.86 7.79 -0.68
CA ARG A 37 -0.97 6.88 -1.83
C ARG A 37 -0.55 5.45 -1.49
N ASN A 38 0.59 5.29 -0.81
CA ASN A 38 1.10 3.97 -0.44
C ASN A 38 0.18 3.25 0.56
N GLU A 39 -0.36 3.98 1.53
CA GLU A 39 -1.32 3.43 2.49
C GLU A 39 -2.59 2.97 1.79
N PHE A 40 -3.13 3.79 0.89
CA PHE A 40 -4.31 3.46 0.09
C PHE A 40 -4.08 2.21 -0.78
N ILE A 41 -2.97 2.15 -1.52
CA ILE A 41 -2.62 0.99 -2.37
C ILE A 41 -2.54 -0.28 -1.52
N ASN A 42 -1.87 -0.25 -0.37
CA ASN A 42 -1.75 -1.42 0.49
C ASN A 42 -3.12 -1.88 1.02
N GLN A 43 -3.99 -0.95 1.43
CA GLN A 43 -5.35 -1.30 1.87
C GLN A 43 -6.18 -1.92 0.74
N CYS A 44 -6.08 -1.39 -0.49
CA CYS A 44 -6.73 -1.99 -1.65
C CYS A 44 -6.21 -3.41 -1.94
N ILE A 45 -4.90 -3.64 -1.85
CA ILE A 45 -4.31 -4.97 -2.03
C ILE A 45 -4.81 -5.94 -0.95
N MET A 46 -4.78 -5.54 0.32
CA MET A 46 -5.26 -6.37 1.43
C MET A 46 -6.73 -6.71 1.27
N TYR A 47 -7.57 -5.71 1.00
CA TYR A 47 -8.99 -5.92 0.75
C TYR A 47 -9.23 -6.88 -0.42
N ALA A 48 -8.51 -6.69 -1.53
CA ALA A 48 -8.64 -7.57 -2.68
C ALA A 48 -8.26 -9.01 -2.33
N LEU A 49 -7.16 -9.24 -1.61
CA LEU A 49 -6.73 -10.57 -1.19
C LEU A 49 -7.73 -11.23 -0.23
N GLU A 50 -8.30 -10.49 0.73
CA GLU A 50 -9.30 -10.99 1.67
C GLU A 50 -10.65 -11.34 1.02
N ASN A 51 -10.94 -10.72 -0.13
CA ASN A 51 -12.21 -10.88 -0.86
C ASN A 51 -12.03 -11.62 -2.19
N MET A 52 -10.83 -12.11 -2.49
CA MET A 52 -10.67 -13.10 -3.55
C MET A 52 -11.38 -14.36 -3.06
N GLU A 53 -12.37 -14.83 -3.83
CA GLU A 53 -12.84 -16.21 -3.67
C GLU A 53 -11.62 -17.08 -3.96
N ASP A 54 -10.95 -17.57 -2.92
CA ASP A 54 -10.07 -18.72 -3.03
C ASP A 54 -10.95 -19.91 -3.43
N ARG A 55 -11.30 -20.01 -4.71
CA ARG A 55 -11.76 -21.25 -5.30
C ARG A 55 -10.56 -22.18 -5.33
N GLN A 56 -10.37 -22.89 -4.22
CA GLN A 56 -9.83 -24.24 -4.24
C GLN A 56 -10.89 -25.20 -3.72
#